data_AF-A0AAW2PKJ4-F1
#
_entry.id   AF-A0AAW2PKJ4-F1
#
_cell.length_a   1.000
_cell.length_b   1.000
_cell.length_c   1.000
_cell.angle_alpha   90.00
_cell.angle_beta   90.00
_cell.angle_gamma   90.00
#
_symmetry.space_group_name_H-M   'P 1'
#
loop_
_entity.id
_entity.type
_entity.pdbx_description
1 polymer ?
#
loop_
_entity_poly.entity_id
_entity_poly.type
_entity_poly.pdbx_seq_one_letter_code
_entity_poly.pdbx_strand_id
1 'polypeptide(L)'
;MLRKLLWILLISFPLFAILCASFSEENPTDRRVLVLLDDFAIKSSHSLYFKSLESRGFHLDFKLADDPKLALQRYGQYLYDAAILFCPTVERFGGSIDVASFLDFVDSGHDLIIAADASGSELIREIAVECGVDFDEDPAAFVIDHTSYAVSESEGDHTLIASDDLIQSEVILGSKKIEAPVLFKGIGHSINPANNLVLKVLSASPAAYSANPNSKLSSPPTLTGSAISLVSVVQARNNARVLISGSLSMFSNWFFRSGVQKAGSTTKYEKCGNEQFLTELSKWVFHERGHLKAVNVRHHKVGEVDEPSIYRIKDDLDYSVEVYEWSGTSWEPYVADDLQVQFYMMSPYVLKTLSTDHKGRYYTSFKVPDVYGVFQFKVEYQRLGYTSLSLSKQIPVRPFRHNEYERFIPAAYPYYGASFSMVMFDIGFRE
;
A
#
# COMPACT_ATOMS: atom_id res chain seq x y z
N MET A 1 50.61 -3.67 43.87
CA MET A 1 49.58 -4.67 43.56
C MET A 1 48.23 -3.98 43.30
N LEU A 2 48.17 -3.01 42.37
CA LEU A 2 46.96 -2.20 42.13
C LEU A 2 46.94 -1.51 40.76
N ARG A 3 47.43 -2.18 39.70
CA ARG A 3 47.48 -1.63 38.33
C ARG A 3 47.17 -2.63 37.21
N LYS A 4 46.62 -3.80 37.54
CA LYS A 4 46.23 -4.85 36.57
C LYS A 4 44.75 -5.26 36.69
N LEU A 5 43.92 -4.44 37.33
CA LEU A 5 42.50 -4.73 37.59
C LEU A 5 41.54 -3.71 36.97
N LEU A 6 41.94 -3.07 35.85
CA LEU A 6 41.12 -2.06 35.18
C LEU A 6 40.90 -2.32 33.68
N TRP A 7 41.20 -3.53 33.21
CA TRP A 7 41.15 -3.90 31.78
C TRP A 7 40.24 -5.10 31.49
N ILE A 8 39.32 -5.45 32.41
CA ILE A 8 38.40 -6.62 32.27
C ILE A 8 36.93 -6.24 32.57
N LEU A 9 36.58 -4.94 32.61
CA LEU A 9 35.20 -4.48 32.83
C LEU A 9 34.68 -3.62 31.68
N LEU A 10 34.98 -4.08 30.45
CA LEU A 10 34.39 -3.60 29.19
C LEU A 10 33.85 -4.81 28.40
N ILE A 11 33.24 -5.76 29.11
CA ILE A 11 32.53 -6.90 28.54
C ILE A 11 31.05 -6.54 28.45
N SER A 12 30.60 -6.37 27.20
CA SER A 12 29.23 -6.54 26.72
C SER A 12 28.11 -5.85 27.50
N PHE A 13 27.91 -4.56 27.26
CA PHE A 13 26.54 -4.10 27.06
C PHE A 13 26.18 -4.45 25.62
N PRO A 14 25.22 -5.35 25.35
CA PRO A 14 24.62 -5.36 24.04
C PRO A 14 23.92 -4.02 23.92
N LEU A 15 24.45 -3.14 23.06
CA LEU A 15 23.71 -2.00 22.56
C LEU A 15 22.57 -2.62 21.77
N PHE A 16 21.45 -2.89 22.43
CA PHE A 16 20.21 -3.27 21.78
C PHE A 16 19.69 -1.99 21.13
N ALA A 17 20.33 -1.62 20.02
CA ALA A 17 19.75 -0.71 19.05
C ALA A 17 18.55 -1.46 18.48
N ILE A 18 17.40 -1.28 19.11
CA ILE A 18 16.12 -1.60 18.50
C ILE A 18 16.00 -0.61 17.35
N LEU A 19 16.54 -0.98 16.19
CA LEU A 19 16.10 -0.43 14.92
C LEU A 19 14.64 -0.89 14.81
N CYS A 20 13.71 -0.07 15.31
CA CYS A 20 12.33 -0.14 14.85
C CYS A 20 12.35 0.32 13.39
N ALA A 21 12.64 -0.61 12.50
CA ALA A 21 12.17 -0.51 11.14
C ALA A 21 10.64 -0.39 11.24
N SER A 22 10.09 0.69 10.71
CA SER A 22 8.73 0.70 10.22
C SER A 22 8.53 -0.58 9.39
N PHE A 23 7.82 -1.55 9.95
CA PHE A 23 7.66 -2.92 9.46
C PHE A 23 8.95 -3.79 9.48
N SER A 24 9.00 -4.79 10.36
CA SER A 24 9.98 -5.89 10.26
C SER A 24 9.46 -6.95 9.29
N GLU A 25 10.02 -6.95 8.09
CA GLU A 25 9.68 -7.86 6.98
C GLU A 25 9.92 -9.36 7.31
N GLU A 26 10.66 -9.63 8.40
CA GLU A 26 10.98 -10.99 8.86
C GLU A 26 9.97 -11.55 9.88
N ASN A 27 9.24 -10.70 10.63
CA ASN A 27 8.22 -11.12 11.60
C ASN A 27 7.06 -10.09 11.69
N PRO A 28 6.13 -10.06 10.72
CA PRO A 28 4.99 -9.14 10.75
C PRO A 28 3.92 -9.51 11.79
N THR A 29 4.13 -10.55 12.61
CA THR A 29 3.13 -11.17 13.50
C THR A 29 3.18 -10.71 14.96
N ASP A 30 4.03 -9.74 15.32
CA ASP A 30 4.15 -9.20 16.68
C ASP A 30 4.13 -7.66 16.68
N ARG A 31 3.01 -7.09 16.20
CA ARG A 31 2.83 -5.64 16.05
C ARG A 31 2.11 -5.05 17.25
N ARG A 32 2.65 -3.94 17.76
CA ARG A 32 2.02 -3.15 18.82
C ARG A 32 1.11 -2.10 18.20
N VAL A 33 -0.16 -2.12 18.57
CA VAL A 33 -1.18 -1.23 18.02
C VAL A 33 -1.71 -0.32 19.11
N LEU A 34 -1.62 0.99 18.90
CA LEU A 34 -2.25 1.97 19.77
C LEU A 34 -3.74 2.10 19.41
N VAL A 35 -4.63 1.94 20.38
CA VAL A 35 -6.06 2.15 20.20
C VAL A 35 -6.48 3.36 21.03
N LEU A 36 -6.87 4.44 20.34
CA LEU A 36 -7.42 5.64 20.96
C LEU A 36 -8.94 5.58 20.98
N LEU A 37 -9.50 5.76 22.16
CA LEU A 37 -10.93 5.73 22.42
C LEU A 37 -11.41 7.08 22.97
N ASP A 38 -12.63 7.48 22.62
CA ASP A 38 -13.32 8.57 23.33
C ASP A 38 -13.71 8.14 24.75
N ASP A 39 -14.25 6.93 24.89
CA ASP A 39 -14.65 6.33 26.16
C ASP A 39 -14.23 4.86 26.19
N PHE A 40 -13.77 4.38 27.35
CA PHE A 40 -13.52 2.96 27.58
C PHE A 40 -14.75 2.08 27.38
N ALA A 41 -15.97 2.62 27.42
CA ALA A 41 -17.17 1.89 27.01
C ALA A 41 -17.05 1.30 25.60
N ILE A 42 -16.36 2.00 24.67
CA ILE A 42 -16.13 1.57 23.28
C ILE A 42 -15.37 0.24 23.24
N LYS A 43 -14.43 0.02 24.17
CA LYS A 43 -13.70 -1.26 24.30
C LYS A 43 -14.64 -2.44 24.50
N SER A 44 -15.69 -2.26 25.31
CA SER A 44 -16.69 -3.31 25.57
C SER A 44 -17.64 -3.49 24.38
N SER A 45 -18.12 -2.38 23.80
CA SER A 45 -19.08 -2.40 22.70
C SER A 45 -18.48 -2.85 21.37
N HIS A 46 -17.16 -2.80 21.20
CA HIS A 46 -16.41 -3.22 20.00
C HIS A 46 -15.50 -4.43 20.24
N SER A 47 -15.71 -5.14 21.35
CA SER A 47 -14.85 -6.25 21.79
C SER A 47 -14.66 -7.37 20.75
N LEU A 48 -15.64 -7.64 19.87
CA LEU A 48 -15.52 -8.67 18.84
C LEU A 48 -14.46 -8.32 17.79
N TYR A 49 -14.42 -7.05 17.37
CA TYR A 49 -13.41 -6.55 16.44
C TYR A 49 -12.02 -6.60 17.08
N PHE A 50 -11.88 -6.11 18.31
CA PHE A 50 -10.59 -6.14 19.01
C PHE A 50 -10.11 -7.57 19.29
N LYS A 51 -11.00 -8.49 19.67
CA LYS A 51 -10.66 -9.91 19.83
C LYS A 51 -10.21 -10.55 18.53
N SER A 52 -10.77 -10.16 17.38
CA SER A 52 -10.31 -10.63 16.07
C SER A 52 -8.86 -10.20 15.80
N LEU A 53 -8.48 -9.00 16.21
CA LEU A 53 -7.08 -8.53 16.14
C LEU A 53 -6.19 -9.29 17.14
N GLU A 54 -6.56 -9.36 18.42
CA GLU A 54 -5.78 -10.08 19.44
C GLU A 54 -5.57 -11.55 19.08
N SER A 55 -6.59 -12.21 18.51
CA SER A 55 -6.50 -13.63 18.08
C SER A 55 -5.52 -13.86 16.93
N ARG A 56 -5.15 -12.80 16.19
CA ARG A 56 -4.16 -12.83 15.12
C ARG A 56 -2.74 -12.46 15.58
N GLY A 57 -2.56 -12.13 16.86
CA GLY A 57 -1.24 -11.83 17.44
C GLY A 57 -0.96 -10.34 17.66
N PHE A 58 -1.90 -9.43 17.41
CA PHE A 58 -1.69 -8.00 17.66
C PHE A 58 -1.75 -7.66 19.15
N HIS A 59 -0.80 -6.86 19.62
CA HIS A 59 -0.81 -6.31 20.98
C HIS A 59 -1.50 -4.95 21.02
N LEU A 60 -2.75 -4.93 21.49
CA LEU A 60 -3.56 -3.73 21.58
C LEU A 60 -3.30 -2.98 22.91
N ASP A 61 -2.83 -1.74 22.81
CA ASP A 61 -2.72 -0.81 23.94
C ASP A 61 -3.84 0.22 23.89
N PHE A 62 -4.77 0.15 24.84
CA PHE A 62 -5.96 1.01 24.87
C PHE A 62 -5.71 2.24 25.72
N LYS A 63 -5.86 3.42 25.12
CA LYS A 63 -5.74 4.71 25.81
C LYS A 63 -6.91 5.61 25.47
N LEU A 64 -7.22 6.53 26.38
CA LEU A 64 -8.14 7.63 26.07
C LEU A 64 -7.43 8.65 25.20
N ALA A 65 -8.18 9.25 24.27
CA ALA A 65 -7.64 10.23 23.34
C ALA A 65 -7.14 11.50 24.06
N ASP A 66 -7.64 11.81 25.25
CA ASP A 66 -7.29 12.97 26.09
C ASP A 66 -6.17 12.70 27.12
N ASP A 67 -5.58 11.49 27.14
CA ASP A 67 -4.55 11.13 28.13
C ASP A 67 -3.28 12.01 27.99
N PRO A 68 -2.89 12.78 29.04
CA PRO A 68 -1.71 13.64 28.97
C PRO A 68 -0.38 12.87 28.81
N LYS A 69 -0.36 11.56 29.02
CA LYS A 69 0.84 10.71 28.86
C LYS A 69 0.97 10.11 27.46
N LEU A 70 0.05 10.46 26.57
CA LEU A 70 0.01 9.93 25.22
C LEU A 70 1.21 10.45 24.40
N ALA A 71 1.88 9.52 23.71
CA ALA A 71 3.02 9.79 22.84
C ALA A 71 3.12 8.68 21.80
N LEU A 72 3.29 9.05 20.53
CA LEU A 72 3.57 8.11 19.43
C LEU A 72 5.06 7.78 19.34
N GLN A 73 5.90 8.78 19.61
CA GLN A 73 7.35 8.71 19.46
C GLN A 73 8.06 9.06 20.78
N ARG A 74 9.15 8.36 21.09
CA ARG A 74 10.09 8.73 22.16
C ARG A 74 11.51 8.60 21.66
N TYR A 75 12.32 9.64 21.87
CA TYR A 75 13.73 9.67 21.45
C TYR A 75 13.96 9.32 19.97
N GLY A 76 13.06 9.77 19.09
CA GLY A 76 13.16 9.52 17.64
C GLY A 76 12.66 8.15 17.20
N GLN A 77 12.15 7.30 18.10
CA GLN A 77 11.63 5.98 17.77
C GLN A 77 10.12 5.89 18.04
N TYR A 78 9.39 5.26 17.11
CA TYR A 78 7.96 4.99 17.29
C TYR A 78 7.72 3.86 18.28
N LEU A 79 6.75 4.08 19.18
CA LEU A 79 6.37 3.11 20.21
C LEU A 79 5.39 2.05 19.70
N TYR A 80 4.71 2.33 18.59
CA TYR A 80 3.66 1.52 18.01
C TYR A 80 3.91 1.35 16.52
N ASP A 81 3.47 0.22 15.97
CA ASP A 81 3.61 -0.10 14.54
C ASP A 81 2.39 0.33 13.73
N ALA A 82 1.25 0.49 14.40
CA ALA A 82 0.01 0.99 13.82
C ALA A 82 -0.86 1.69 14.88
N ALA A 83 -1.85 2.47 14.43
CA ALA A 83 -2.79 3.17 15.29
C ALA A 83 -4.25 3.00 14.82
N ILE A 84 -5.18 2.93 15.78
CA ILE A 84 -6.62 2.89 15.57
C ILE A 84 -7.26 4.05 16.32
N LEU A 85 -7.93 4.94 15.58
CA LEU A 85 -8.61 6.12 16.09
C LEU A 85 -10.13 5.86 16.13
N PHE A 86 -10.61 5.36 17.26
CA PHE A 86 -12.04 5.22 17.59
C PHE A 86 -12.44 6.31 18.58
N CYS A 87 -12.08 7.54 18.21
CA CYS A 87 -12.33 8.75 18.98
C CYS A 87 -12.93 9.84 18.08
N PRO A 88 -14.14 9.61 17.50
CA PRO A 88 -14.73 10.56 16.57
C PRO A 88 -14.98 11.94 17.19
N THR A 89 -15.23 12.05 18.50
CA THR A 89 -15.66 13.30 19.15
C THR A 89 -14.51 14.12 19.76
N VAL A 90 -13.27 13.64 19.68
CA VAL A 90 -12.12 14.28 20.32
C VAL A 90 -11.79 15.63 19.69
N GLU A 91 -11.83 16.71 20.48
CA GLU A 91 -11.43 18.04 19.99
C GLU A 91 -9.90 18.26 20.04
N ARG A 92 -9.21 17.62 20.98
CA ARG A 92 -7.76 17.71 21.17
C ARG A 92 -7.20 16.41 21.71
N PHE A 93 -6.10 15.94 21.13
CA PHE A 93 -5.36 14.83 21.71
C PHE A 93 -4.60 15.27 22.97
N GLY A 94 -4.47 14.33 23.91
CA GLY A 94 -3.64 14.49 25.08
C GLY A 94 -2.14 14.38 24.76
N GLY A 95 -1.32 14.90 25.67
CA GLY A 95 0.13 14.77 25.59
C GLY A 95 0.77 15.64 24.52
N SER A 96 1.67 15.06 23.74
CA SER A 96 2.45 15.77 22.71
C SER A 96 2.03 15.40 21.28
N ILE A 97 0.81 14.90 21.10
CA ILE A 97 0.31 14.43 19.81
C ILE A 97 -0.61 15.48 19.22
N ASP A 98 -0.41 15.72 17.93
CA ASP A 98 -1.24 16.58 17.08
C ASP A 98 -1.53 15.86 15.74
N VAL A 99 -2.23 16.55 14.86
CA VAL A 99 -2.52 16.06 13.50
C VAL A 99 -1.23 15.72 12.76
N ALA A 100 -0.24 16.63 12.81
CA ALA A 100 1.06 16.46 12.16
C ALA A 100 1.79 15.18 12.64
N SER A 101 1.71 14.85 13.93
CA SER A 101 2.30 13.63 14.49
C SER A 101 1.73 12.35 13.85
N PHE A 102 0.44 12.33 13.51
CA PHE A 102 -0.18 11.19 12.81
C PHE A 102 0.17 11.16 11.32
N LEU A 103 0.36 12.32 10.68
CA LEU A 103 0.83 12.39 9.30
C LEU A 103 2.27 11.88 9.19
N ASP A 104 3.16 12.36 10.06
CA ASP A 104 4.54 11.89 10.16
C ASP A 104 4.61 10.37 10.45
N PHE A 105 3.67 9.86 11.24
CA PHE A 105 3.53 8.43 11.52
C PHE A 105 3.21 7.63 10.25
N VAL A 106 2.25 8.09 9.45
CA VAL A 106 1.89 7.47 8.16
C VAL A 106 3.03 7.61 7.14
N ASP A 107 3.66 8.77 7.06
CA ASP A 107 4.82 9.03 6.18
C ASP A 107 6.04 8.18 6.54
N SER A 108 6.15 7.79 7.81
CA SER A 108 7.17 6.84 8.27
C SER A 108 6.86 5.38 7.95
N GLY A 109 5.73 5.07 7.30
CA GLY A 109 5.38 3.72 6.86
C GLY A 109 4.45 2.96 7.82
N HIS A 110 3.84 3.64 8.79
CA HIS A 110 2.94 3.00 9.76
C HIS A 110 1.48 3.06 9.33
N ASP A 111 0.70 2.07 9.77
CA ASP A 111 -0.70 1.91 9.36
C ASP A 111 -1.66 2.64 10.30
N LEU A 112 -2.77 3.13 9.74
CA LEU A 112 -3.74 3.93 10.48
C LEU A 112 -5.17 3.49 10.15
N ILE A 113 -6.01 3.30 11.18
CA ILE A 113 -7.45 3.10 11.02
C ILE A 113 -8.17 4.25 11.68
N ILE A 114 -9.07 4.90 10.96
CA ILE A 114 -9.87 6.03 11.42
C ILE A 114 -11.34 5.65 11.29
N ALA A 115 -12.08 5.75 12.39
CA ALA A 115 -13.53 5.65 12.38
C ALA A 115 -14.13 6.96 12.87
N ALA A 116 -14.77 7.68 11.95
CA ALA A 116 -15.59 8.85 12.25
C ALA A 116 -17.05 8.42 12.55
N ASP A 117 -17.85 9.37 12.98
CA ASP A 117 -19.31 9.26 13.05
C ASP A 117 -19.90 10.63 12.67
N ALA A 118 -21.22 10.78 12.67
CA ALA A 118 -21.86 12.08 12.43
C ALA A 118 -21.26 13.18 13.32
N SER A 119 -20.99 12.87 14.59
CA SER A 119 -20.34 13.76 15.56
C SER A 119 -18.81 13.92 15.39
N GLY A 120 -18.28 13.64 14.19
CA GLY A 120 -16.86 13.73 13.88
C GLY A 120 -16.29 15.13 14.11
N SER A 121 -15.28 15.24 14.97
CA SER A 121 -14.58 16.48 15.30
C SER A 121 -13.80 17.03 14.10
N GLU A 122 -13.55 18.34 14.11
CA GLU A 122 -12.71 19.01 13.10
C GLU A 122 -11.33 18.36 13.00
N LEU A 123 -10.78 17.88 14.11
CA LEU A 123 -9.47 17.24 14.15
C LEU A 123 -9.44 15.90 13.38
N ILE A 124 -10.46 15.05 13.54
CA ILE A 124 -10.55 13.78 12.78
C ILE A 124 -10.79 14.06 11.29
N ARG A 125 -11.56 15.11 10.99
CA ARG A 125 -11.80 15.58 9.63
C ARG A 125 -10.51 16.09 8.98
N GLU A 126 -9.69 16.86 9.70
CA GLU A 126 -8.41 17.36 9.21
C GLU A 126 -7.46 16.21 8.84
N ILE A 127 -7.33 15.20 9.71
CA ILE A 127 -6.52 14.00 9.40
C ILE A 127 -7.03 13.28 8.14
N ALA A 128 -8.35 13.15 8.00
CA ALA A 128 -8.92 12.49 6.83
C ALA A 128 -8.72 13.29 5.53
N VAL A 129 -8.84 14.62 5.59
CA VAL A 129 -8.59 15.53 4.45
C VAL A 129 -7.14 15.43 4.00
N GLU A 130 -6.18 15.39 4.93
CA GLU A 130 -4.75 15.20 4.64
C GLU A 130 -4.46 13.81 4.02
N CYS A 131 -5.29 12.80 4.34
CA CYS A 131 -5.26 11.50 3.69
C CYS A 131 -6.01 11.47 2.32
N GLY A 132 -6.63 12.58 1.91
CA GLY A 132 -7.33 12.72 0.62
C GLY A 132 -8.81 12.32 0.64
N VAL A 133 -9.44 12.32 1.81
CA VAL A 133 -10.86 12.01 2.02
C VAL A 133 -11.57 13.19 2.68
N ASP A 134 -12.62 13.70 2.04
CA ASP A 134 -13.37 14.86 2.51
C ASP A 134 -14.73 14.40 3.09
N PHE A 135 -14.88 14.45 4.41
CA PHE A 135 -16.17 14.24 5.08
C PHE A 135 -17.14 15.38 4.78
N ASP A 136 -18.45 15.10 4.82
CA ASP A 136 -19.49 16.11 4.63
C ASP A 136 -19.34 17.29 5.60
N GLU A 137 -19.41 18.52 5.12
CA GLU A 137 -19.19 19.75 5.90
C GLU A 137 -20.17 19.88 7.08
N ASP A 138 -21.39 19.34 6.96
CA ASP A 138 -22.37 19.39 8.04
C ASP A 138 -22.04 18.35 9.14
N PRO A 139 -21.72 18.77 10.38
CA PRO A 139 -21.42 17.89 11.50
C PRO A 139 -22.64 17.15 12.06
N ALA A 140 -23.83 17.37 11.52
CA ALA A 140 -25.02 16.62 11.86
C ALA A 140 -25.54 15.78 10.67
N ALA A 141 -24.77 15.72 9.57
CA ALA A 141 -25.15 14.95 8.41
C ALA A 141 -25.02 13.44 8.64
N PHE A 142 -26.03 12.73 8.13
CA PHE A 142 -26.02 11.29 8.00
C PHE A 142 -26.20 10.93 6.53
N VAL A 143 -25.67 9.77 6.14
CA VAL A 143 -26.06 9.17 4.85
C VAL A 143 -27.48 8.64 4.99
N ILE A 144 -28.38 9.13 4.13
CA ILE A 144 -29.79 8.77 4.08
C ILE A 144 -30.06 8.10 2.73
N ASP A 145 -30.77 6.98 2.76
CA ASP A 145 -31.22 6.29 1.55
C ASP A 145 -32.60 5.69 1.76
N HIS A 146 -33.60 6.18 1.02
CA HIS A 146 -34.97 5.66 1.13
C HIS A 146 -35.23 4.38 0.32
N THR A 147 -34.23 3.89 -0.42
CA THR A 147 -34.33 2.69 -1.27
C THR A 147 -33.50 1.53 -0.73
N SER A 148 -32.29 1.79 -0.22
CA SER A 148 -31.33 0.77 0.22
C SER A 148 -31.04 0.85 1.73
N TYR A 149 -32.05 1.12 2.56
CA TYR A 149 -31.93 1.06 4.01
C TYR A 149 -32.18 -0.35 4.55
N ALA A 150 -31.67 -0.63 5.75
CA ALA A 150 -31.98 -1.84 6.48
C ALA A 150 -33.32 -1.67 7.22
N VAL A 151 -34.26 -2.58 6.96
CA VAL A 151 -35.57 -2.57 7.61
C VAL A 151 -35.38 -2.85 9.10
N SER A 152 -35.72 -1.88 9.94
CA SER A 152 -35.71 -2.01 11.41
C SER A 152 -37.05 -1.52 11.98
N GLU A 153 -37.49 -2.10 13.09
CA GLU A 153 -38.76 -1.74 13.73
C GLU A 153 -38.67 -0.39 14.48
N SER A 154 -37.45 0.11 14.71
CA SER A 154 -37.16 1.22 15.62
C SER A 154 -36.76 2.53 14.95
N GLU A 155 -36.25 2.52 13.72
CA GLU A 155 -35.72 3.71 13.04
C GLU A 155 -36.51 4.03 11.76
N GLY A 156 -37.11 5.23 11.70
CA GLY A 156 -37.90 5.71 10.56
C GLY A 156 -37.16 6.68 9.64
N ASP A 157 -35.98 7.17 10.03
CA ASP A 157 -35.26 8.23 9.31
C ASP A 157 -34.44 7.70 8.13
N HIS A 158 -34.44 6.37 7.91
CA HIS A 158 -33.72 5.68 6.83
C HIS A 158 -32.19 5.98 6.79
N THR A 159 -31.60 6.21 7.97
CA THR A 159 -30.15 6.47 8.16
C THR A 159 -29.31 5.19 8.27
N LEU A 160 -29.95 4.04 8.52
CA LEU A 160 -29.28 2.75 8.59
C LEU A 160 -29.21 2.14 7.20
N ILE A 161 -28.06 2.26 6.55
CA ILE A 161 -27.84 1.86 5.17
C ILE A 161 -27.43 0.39 5.09
N ALA A 162 -28.04 -0.36 4.18
CA ALA A 162 -27.64 -1.71 3.82
C ALA A 162 -26.95 -1.68 2.44
N SER A 163 -25.62 -1.55 2.44
CA SER A 163 -24.83 -1.46 1.21
C SER A 163 -24.28 -2.82 0.79
N ASP A 164 -24.41 -3.10 -0.51
CA ASP A 164 -23.89 -4.25 -1.25
C ASP A 164 -22.87 -3.84 -2.33
N ASP A 165 -22.60 -2.54 -2.49
CA ASP A 165 -21.66 -2.02 -3.48
C ASP A 165 -20.23 -2.00 -2.93
N LEU A 166 -19.58 -3.16 -3.07
CA LEU A 166 -18.23 -3.45 -2.62
C LEU A 166 -17.23 -3.39 -3.78
N ILE A 167 -16.00 -2.95 -3.47
CA ILE A 167 -14.89 -3.01 -4.43
C ILE A 167 -14.64 -4.45 -4.92
N GLN A 168 -14.49 -4.62 -6.22
CA GLN A 168 -14.17 -5.91 -6.83
C GLN A 168 -12.65 -6.17 -6.76
N SER A 169 -12.16 -6.52 -5.57
CA SER A 169 -10.76 -6.90 -5.36
C SER A 169 -10.63 -8.04 -4.34
N GLU A 170 -10.21 -9.21 -4.81
CA GLU A 170 -9.93 -10.37 -3.96
C GLU A 170 -8.72 -10.15 -3.03
N VAL A 171 -7.83 -9.23 -3.40
CA VAL A 171 -6.65 -8.89 -2.58
C VAL A 171 -7.05 -8.08 -1.35
N ILE A 172 -8.07 -7.22 -1.46
CA ILE A 172 -8.53 -6.38 -0.36
C ILE A 172 -9.57 -7.13 0.49
N LEU A 173 -10.57 -7.77 -0.15
CA LEU A 173 -11.70 -8.39 0.55
C LEU A 173 -11.60 -9.92 0.70
N GLY A 174 -10.57 -10.55 0.11
CA GLY A 174 -10.40 -11.99 0.13
C GLY A 174 -11.15 -12.71 -0.98
N SER A 175 -10.85 -14.00 -1.14
CA SER A 175 -11.48 -14.86 -2.15
C SER A 175 -12.94 -15.22 -1.83
N LYS A 176 -13.30 -15.21 -0.53
CA LYS A 176 -14.67 -15.48 -0.10
C LYS A 176 -15.54 -14.23 -0.27
N LYS A 177 -16.49 -14.28 -1.19
CA LYS A 177 -17.45 -13.20 -1.41
C LYS A 177 -18.28 -12.94 -0.14
N ILE A 178 -18.59 -11.66 0.08
CA ILE A 178 -19.48 -11.21 1.14
C ILE A 178 -20.90 -11.24 0.57
N GLU A 179 -21.69 -12.23 0.99
CA GLU A 179 -23.04 -12.46 0.44
C GLU A 179 -24.11 -11.59 1.10
N ALA A 180 -23.92 -11.23 2.37
CA ALA A 180 -24.86 -10.41 3.13
C ALA A 180 -24.46 -8.92 3.03
N PRO A 181 -25.42 -7.99 2.89
CA PRO A 181 -25.16 -6.56 2.91
C PRO A 181 -24.42 -6.10 4.17
N VAL A 182 -23.61 -5.05 4.02
CA VAL A 182 -22.91 -4.38 5.12
C VAL A 182 -23.80 -3.25 5.64
N LEU A 183 -24.01 -3.25 6.95
CA LEU A 183 -24.73 -2.20 7.67
C LEU A 183 -23.81 -1.02 7.95
N PHE A 184 -24.27 0.17 7.58
CA PHE A 184 -23.58 1.43 7.78
C PHE A 184 -24.52 2.45 8.43
N LYS A 185 -24.04 3.19 9.42
CA LYS A 185 -24.75 4.33 10.00
C LYS A 185 -23.75 5.37 10.47
N GLY A 186 -23.70 6.52 9.80
CA GLY A 186 -22.74 7.57 10.11
C GLY A 186 -22.67 8.61 8.98
N ILE A 187 -21.54 9.31 8.92
CA ILE A 187 -21.29 10.39 7.96
C ILE A 187 -20.75 9.85 6.63
N GLY A 188 -21.18 10.44 5.52
CA GLY A 188 -20.62 10.13 4.20
C GLY A 188 -19.39 10.98 3.91
N HIS A 189 -18.50 10.47 3.07
CA HIS A 189 -17.36 11.24 2.57
C HIS A 189 -17.20 11.13 1.07
N SER A 190 -16.47 12.07 0.50
CA SER A 190 -16.11 12.11 -0.90
C SER A 190 -14.60 11.97 -1.08
N ILE A 191 -14.21 11.66 -2.31
CA ILE A 191 -12.82 11.45 -2.70
C ILE A 191 -12.60 12.24 -3.97
N ASN A 192 -11.48 12.95 -4.04
CA ASN A 192 -11.08 13.66 -5.24
C ASN A 192 -10.73 12.66 -6.36
N PRO A 193 -11.44 12.68 -7.52
CA PRO A 193 -11.16 11.78 -8.63
C PRO A 193 -9.74 11.90 -9.22
N ALA A 194 -9.06 13.02 -8.98
CA ALA A 194 -7.67 13.21 -9.41
C ALA A 194 -6.66 12.45 -8.54
N ASN A 195 -7.05 12.03 -7.33
CA ASN A 195 -6.20 11.27 -6.42
C ASN A 195 -6.28 9.77 -6.76
N ASN A 196 -5.15 9.21 -7.19
CA ASN A 196 -5.04 7.80 -7.57
C ASN A 196 -4.61 6.87 -6.42
N LEU A 197 -4.32 7.42 -5.23
CA LEU A 197 -3.90 6.66 -4.05
C LEU A 197 -5.06 6.23 -3.16
N VAL A 198 -6.22 6.89 -3.32
CA VAL A 198 -7.42 6.68 -2.51
C VAL A 198 -8.42 5.84 -3.30
N LEU A 199 -9.00 4.83 -2.64
CA LEU A 199 -9.92 3.88 -3.24
C LEU A 199 -11.19 3.77 -2.40
N LYS A 200 -12.35 3.76 -3.09
CA LYS A 200 -13.64 3.46 -2.48
C LYS A 200 -13.74 1.95 -2.25
N VAL A 201 -13.90 1.52 -1.00
CA VAL A 201 -14.09 0.10 -0.67
C VAL A 201 -15.57 -0.23 -0.54
N LEU A 202 -16.32 0.64 0.12
CA LEU A 202 -17.77 0.56 0.26
C LEU A 202 -18.39 1.87 -0.21
N SER A 203 -19.30 1.79 -1.18
CA SER A 203 -20.00 2.95 -1.74
C SER A 203 -21.45 2.97 -1.26
N ALA A 204 -22.05 4.16 -1.26
CA ALA A 204 -23.49 4.29 -1.07
C ALA A 204 -24.23 4.00 -2.39
N SER A 205 -25.54 3.74 -2.31
CA SER A 205 -26.33 3.55 -3.52
C SER A 205 -26.44 4.85 -4.34
N PRO A 206 -26.73 4.78 -5.64
CA PRO A 206 -26.96 5.97 -6.46
C PRO A 206 -28.12 6.86 -6.01
N ALA A 207 -29.02 6.36 -5.16
CA ALA A 207 -30.16 7.11 -4.62
C ALA A 207 -29.88 7.72 -3.23
N ALA A 208 -28.73 7.44 -2.63
CA ALA A 208 -28.34 7.97 -1.34
C ALA A 208 -27.96 9.46 -1.42
N TYR A 209 -28.14 10.17 -0.31
CA TYR A 209 -27.66 11.55 -0.16
C TYR A 209 -27.21 11.77 1.29
N SER A 210 -26.31 12.71 1.50
CA SER A 210 -25.85 13.08 2.85
C SER A 210 -26.55 14.36 3.30
N ALA A 211 -27.23 14.32 4.44
CA ALA A 211 -27.94 15.48 5.00
C ALA A 211 -28.27 15.27 6.49
N ASN A 212 -28.58 16.36 7.19
CA ASN A 212 -29.12 16.27 8.55
C ASN A 212 -30.61 15.86 8.52
N PRO A 213 -30.98 14.69 9.08
CA PRO A 213 -32.33 14.14 9.02
C PRO A 213 -33.38 14.99 9.76
N ASN A 214 -32.95 15.81 10.72
CA ASN A 214 -33.85 16.68 11.50
C ASN A 214 -34.14 18.02 10.80
N SER A 215 -33.41 18.33 9.73
CA SER A 215 -33.48 19.60 9.03
C SER A 215 -34.23 19.46 7.70
N LYS A 216 -34.97 20.49 7.30
CA LYS A 216 -35.58 20.53 5.96
C LYS A 216 -34.53 20.98 4.95
N LEU A 217 -34.30 20.17 3.93
CA LEU A 217 -33.44 20.51 2.80
C LEU A 217 -34.07 21.61 1.94
N SER A 218 -33.48 22.81 1.98
CA SER A 218 -33.85 23.93 1.11
C SER A 218 -33.09 23.93 -0.21
N SER A 219 -31.91 23.32 -0.24
CA SER A 219 -31.01 23.20 -1.38
C SER A 219 -30.58 21.75 -1.55
N PRO A 220 -30.16 21.34 -2.76
CA PRO A 220 -29.59 20.00 -2.95
C PRO A 220 -28.37 19.82 -2.03
N PRO A 221 -28.21 18.65 -1.40
CA PRO A 221 -27.05 18.36 -0.57
C PRO A 221 -25.77 18.29 -1.42
N THR A 222 -24.65 18.57 -0.79
CA THR A 222 -23.31 18.59 -1.39
C THR A 222 -22.91 17.21 -1.89
N LEU A 223 -23.16 16.17 -1.09
CA LEU A 223 -22.85 14.78 -1.41
C LEU A 223 -24.10 14.00 -1.79
N THR A 224 -24.12 13.47 -3.01
CA THR A 224 -25.25 12.72 -3.58
C THR A 224 -24.79 11.51 -4.41
N GLY A 225 -25.62 10.47 -4.40
CA GLY A 225 -25.47 9.26 -5.20
C GLY A 225 -24.14 8.54 -5.00
N SER A 226 -23.59 8.03 -6.11
CA SER A 226 -22.34 7.26 -6.14
C SER A 226 -21.07 8.09 -5.84
N ALA A 227 -21.20 9.41 -5.70
CA ALA A 227 -20.10 10.23 -5.19
C ALA A 227 -19.80 9.91 -3.72
N ILE A 228 -20.81 9.51 -2.95
CA ILE A 228 -20.67 9.16 -1.53
C ILE A 228 -19.92 7.83 -1.40
N SER A 229 -18.80 7.87 -0.68
CA SER A 229 -18.14 6.69 -0.13
C SER A 229 -18.46 6.58 1.36
N LEU A 230 -18.67 5.34 1.80
CA LEU A 230 -18.92 4.99 3.20
C LEU A 230 -17.64 4.55 3.90
N VAL A 231 -16.81 3.79 3.17
CA VAL A 231 -15.51 3.32 3.61
C VAL A 231 -14.51 3.47 2.47
N SER A 232 -13.39 4.10 2.75
CA SER A 232 -12.29 4.28 1.81
C SER A 232 -10.97 3.83 2.40
N VAL A 233 -10.07 3.46 1.52
CA VAL A 233 -8.69 3.13 1.90
C VAL A 233 -7.71 3.96 1.10
N VAL A 234 -6.56 4.24 1.71
CA VAL A 234 -5.45 4.94 1.09
C VAL A 234 -4.24 4.03 1.13
N GLN A 235 -3.55 3.93 0.00
CA GLN A 235 -2.23 3.33 -0.05
C GLN A 235 -1.22 4.42 -0.41
N ALA A 236 -0.42 4.83 0.57
CA ALA A 236 0.59 5.84 0.39
C ALA A 236 1.77 5.34 -0.47
N ARG A 237 2.62 6.26 -0.94
CA ARG A 237 3.76 5.93 -1.83
C ARG A 237 4.85 5.12 -1.13
N ASN A 238 4.93 5.24 0.19
CA ASN A 238 5.77 4.41 1.06
C ASN A 238 5.11 3.06 1.41
N ASN A 239 3.97 2.74 0.78
CA ASN A 239 3.13 1.56 1.02
C ASN A 239 2.40 1.53 2.39
N ALA A 240 2.40 2.60 3.19
CA ALA A 240 1.55 2.69 4.38
C ALA A 240 0.06 2.60 4.01
N ARG A 241 -0.74 1.91 4.83
CA ARG A 241 -2.17 1.69 4.57
C ARG A 241 -3.02 2.43 5.59
N VAL A 242 -3.94 3.24 5.08
CA VAL A 242 -4.91 3.97 5.90
C VAL A 242 -6.32 3.49 5.57
N LEU A 243 -7.12 3.19 6.58
CA LEU A 243 -8.54 2.90 6.46
C LEU A 243 -9.34 4.03 7.08
N ILE A 244 -10.26 4.59 6.31
CA ILE A 244 -11.15 5.67 6.75
C ILE A 244 -12.59 5.20 6.61
N SER A 245 -13.29 5.12 7.73
CA SER A 245 -14.70 4.77 7.81
C SER A 245 -15.49 5.93 8.38
N GLY A 246 -16.61 6.27 7.76
CA GLY A 246 -17.55 7.28 8.27
C GLY A 246 -18.46 6.79 9.40
N SER A 247 -18.25 5.57 9.92
CA SER A 247 -19.11 4.99 10.95
C SER A 247 -18.32 4.14 11.95
N LEU A 248 -18.21 4.64 13.18
CA LEU A 248 -17.72 3.85 14.32
C LEU A 248 -18.64 2.64 14.60
N SER A 249 -19.96 2.84 14.46
CA SER A 249 -20.96 1.80 14.70
C SER A 249 -20.77 0.55 13.84
N MET A 250 -20.14 0.66 12.66
CA MET A 250 -19.79 -0.50 11.82
C MET A 250 -18.95 -1.55 12.54
N PHE A 251 -18.06 -1.12 13.42
CA PHE A 251 -17.14 -1.98 14.16
C PHE A 251 -17.77 -2.55 15.45
N SER A 252 -19.01 -2.18 15.75
CA SER A 252 -19.66 -2.56 17.00
C SER A 252 -20.10 -4.02 17.02
N ASN A 253 -20.13 -4.60 18.22
CA ASN A 253 -20.65 -5.95 18.45
C ASN A 253 -22.11 -6.08 18.04
N TRP A 254 -22.87 -4.98 18.09
CA TRP A 254 -24.27 -4.93 17.70
C TRP A 254 -24.42 -5.23 16.21
N PHE A 255 -23.71 -4.49 15.35
CA PHE A 255 -23.76 -4.73 13.91
C PHE A 255 -23.19 -6.11 13.55
N PHE A 256 -22.12 -6.57 14.20
CA PHE A 256 -21.56 -7.90 13.92
C PHE A 256 -22.54 -9.05 14.18
N ARG A 257 -23.52 -8.85 15.08
CA ARG A 257 -24.52 -9.88 15.46
C ARG A 257 -25.89 -9.65 14.84
N SER A 258 -26.17 -8.46 14.32
CA SER A 258 -27.47 -8.14 13.75
C SER A 258 -27.68 -8.85 12.40
N GLY A 259 -28.89 -9.33 12.19
CA GLY A 259 -29.37 -9.70 10.86
C GLY A 259 -29.67 -8.47 10.02
N VAL A 260 -29.72 -8.65 8.70
CA VAL A 260 -30.01 -7.56 7.76
C VAL A 260 -31.07 -7.99 6.76
N GLN A 261 -32.03 -7.10 6.53
CA GLN A 261 -32.97 -7.16 5.42
C GLN A 261 -32.98 -5.80 4.72
N LYS A 262 -32.55 -5.78 3.47
CA LYS A 262 -32.56 -4.57 2.64
C LYS A 262 -33.99 -4.25 2.23
N ALA A 263 -34.36 -2.97 2.28
CA ALA A 263 -35.68 -2.51 1.84
C ALA A 263 -35.93 -2.92 0.38
N GLY A 264 -37.13 -3.45 0.10
CA GLY A 264 -37.49 -3.98 -1.21
C GLY A 264 -36.94 -5.37 -1.53
N SER A 265 -36.06 -5.96 -0.69
CA SER A 265 -35.61 -7.34 -0.83
C SER A 265 -36.46 -8.31 0.01
N THR A 266 -36.75 -9.47 -0.57
CA THR A 266 -37.38 -10.61 0.14
C THR A 266 -36.36 -11.45 0.92
N THR A 267 -35.06 -11.29 0.65
CA THR A 267 -34.00 -12.02 1.35
C THR A 267 -33.68 -11.37 2.68
N LYS A 268 -33.80 -12.16 3.75
CA LYS A 268 -33.38 -11.79 5.10
C LYS A 268 -32.18 -12.64 5.48
N TYR A 269 -31.09 -11.99 5.83
CA TYR A 269 -29.88 -12.64 6.31
C TYR A 269 -29.89 -12.65 7.84
N GLU A 270 -29.58 -13.80 8.44
CA GLU A 270 -29.49 -13.94 9.90
C GLU A 270 -28.36 -13.10 10.50
N LYS A 271 -27.29 -12.88 9.71
CA LYS A 271 -26.11 -12.12 10.09
C LYS A 271 -25.68 -11.22 8.94
N CYS A 272 -25.35 -9.96 9.23
CA CYS A 272 -24.84 -9.03 8.24
C CYS A 272 -23.38 -9.30 7.84
N GLY A 273 -22.93 -8.64 6.77
CA GLY A 273 -21.57 -8.79 6.23
C GLY A 273 -20.46 -8.10 7.02
N ASN A 274 -20.78 -7.30 8.05
CA ASN A 274 -19.81 -6.40 8.72
C ASN A 274 -18.59 -7.11 9.30
N GLU A 275 -18.79 -8.25 9.98
CA GLU A 275 -17.69 -8.97 10.61
C GLU A 275 -16.70 -9.51 9.58
N GLN A 276 -17.21 -10.11 8.49
CA GLN A 276 -16.36 -10.59 7.40
C GLN A 276 -15.68 -9.42 6.69
N PHE A 277 -16.44 -8.37 6.37
CA PHE A 277 -15.93 -7.17 5.69
C PHE A 277 -14.77 -6.52 6.45
N LEU A 278 -14.96 -6.18 7.73
CA LEU A 278 -13.95 -5.49 8.53
C LEU A 278 -12.77 -6.40 8.89
N THR A 279 -13.01 -7.71 9.05
CA THR A 279 -11.92 -8.67 9.26
C THR A 279 -11.01 -8.71 8.03
N GLU A 280 -11.56 -8.92 6.84
CA GLU A 280 -10.76 -8.97 5.60
C GLU A 280 -10.08 -7.64 5.31
N LEU A 281 -10.78 -6.51 5.50
CA LEU A 281 -10.21 -5.19 5.33
C LEU A 281 -9.06 -4.91 6.31
N SER A 282 -9.19 -5.31 7.57
CA SER A 282 -8.11 -5.16 8.55
C SER A 282 -6.89 -6.03 8.26
N LYS A 283 -7.07 -7.23 7.67
CA LYS A 283 -5.94 -8.04 7.19
C LYS A 283 -5.17 -7.31 6.09
N TRP A 284 -5.90 -6.67 5.18
CA TRP A 284 -5.27 -5.84 4.15
C TRP A 284 -4.56 -4.64 4.77
N VAL A 285 -5.20 -3.86 5.66
CA VAL A 285 -4.57 -2.68 6.28
C VAL A 285 -3.28 -3.04 7.03
N PHE A 286 -3.28 -4.10 7.84
CA PHE A 286 -2.10 -4.47 8.64
C PHE A 286 -1.07 -5.34 7.91
N HIS A 287 -1.05 -5.32 6.57
CA HIS A 287 -0.08 -6.05 5.73
C HIS A 287 -0.09 -7.58 5.87
N GLU A 288 -1.20 -8.19 6.28
CA GLU A 288 -1.33 -9.66 6.27
C GLU A 288 -1.61 -10.21 4.87
N ARG A 289 -1.99 -9.36 3.92
CA ARG A 289 -2.28 -9.74 2.52
C ARG A 289 -1.83 -8.67 1.53
N GLY A 290 -1.54 -9.09 0.30
CA GLY A 290 -1.26 -8.18 -0.80
C GLY A 290 0.03 -7.40 -0.59
N HIS A 291 0.98 -7.98 0.16
CA HIS A 291 2.30 -7.41 0.36
C HIS A 291 3.28 -8.17 -0.53
N LEU A 292 3.78 -7.49 -1.54
CA LEU A 292 4.79 -7.99 -2.48
C LEU A 292 6.17 -7.55 -2.04
N LYS A 293 7.14 -8.45 -2.21
CA LYS A 293 8.56 -8.23 -2.01
C LYS A 293 9.32 -8.69 -3.25
N ALA A 294 10.22 -7.86 -3.74
CA ALA A 294 11.13 -8.25 -4.80
C ALA A 294 12.55 -8.40 -4.26
N VAL A 295 13.19 -9.52 -4.59
CA VAL A 295 14.55 -9.88 -4.16
C VAL A 295 15.40 -10.35 -5.33
N ASN A 296 16.71 -10.45 -5.11
CA ASN A 296 17.65 -11.06 -6.04
C ASN A 296 17.55 -10.55 -7.48
N VAL A 297 17.51 -9.23 -7.66
CA VAL A 297 17.63 -8.61 -8.99
C VAL A 297 19.01 -8.94 -9.57
N ARG A 298 19.03 -9.68 -10.67
CA ARG A 298 20.24 -10.11 -11.37
C ARG A 298 20.22 -9.73 -12.83
N HIS A 299 21.34 -9.25 -13.35
CA HIS A 299 21.52 -9.05 -14.79
C HIS A 299 22.94 -9.42 -15.22
N HIS A 300 23.07 -10.08 -16.36
CA HIS A 300 24.37 -10.48 -16.90
C HIS A 300 24.31 -10.52 -18.43
N LYS A 301 25.46 -10.73 -19.09
CA LYS A 301 25.47 -11.00 -20.53
C LYS A 301 25.04 -12.43 -20.79
N VAL A 302 24.46 -12.69 -21.95
CA VAL A 302 24.10 -14.06 -22.34
C VAL A 302 25.36 -14.93 -22.38
N GLY A 303 25.35 -16.02 -21.62
CA GLY A 303 26.48 -16.97 -21.49
C GLY A 303 27.48 -16.65 -20.37
N GLU A 304 27.31 -15.52 -19.67
CA GLU A 304 28.06 -15.17 -18.46
C GLU A 304 27.19 -15.39 -17.21
N VAL A 305 27.82 -15.49 -16.04
CA VAL A 305 27.11 -15.66 -14.74
C VAL A 305 27.22 -14.39 -13.89
N ASP A 306 28.34 -13.67 -14.01
CA ASP A 306 28.64 -12.51 -13.20
C ASP A 306 27.98 -11.25 -13.76
N GLU A 307 27.59 -10.34 -12.86
CA GLU A 307 27.03 -9.06 -13.25
C GLU A 307 28.12 -8.14 -13.81
N PRO A 308 28.03 -7.69 -15.07
CA PRO A 308 29.00 -6.79 -15.64
C PRO A 308 28.83 -5.38 -15.05
N SER A 309 29.93 -4.67 -14.84
CA SER A 309 29.91 -3.26 -14.47
C SER A 309 29.52 -2.33 -15.61
N ILE A 310 29.65 -2.79 -16.86
CA ILE A 310 29.36 -2.01 -18.07
C ILE A 310 28.91 -2.91 -19.21
N TYR A 311 27.85 -2.51 -19.92
CA TYR A 311 27.44 -3.13 -21.17
C TYR A 311 27.99 -2.37 -22.36
N ARG A 312 28.07 -3.04 -23.50
CA ARG A 312 28.33 -2.39 -24.80
C ARG A 312 27.03 -2.33 -25.60
N ILE A 313 26.93 -1.34 -26.48
CA ILE A 313 25.83 -1.29 -27.46
C ILE A 313 25.72 -2.63 -28.21
N LYS A 314 24.48 -3.07 -28.46
CA LYS A 314 24.17 -4.34 -29.13
C LYS A 314 24.62 -5.62 -28.41
N ASP A 315 25.11 -5.56 -27.18
CA ASP A 315 25.31 -6.76 -26.37
C ASP A 315 23.95 -7.43 -26.07
N ASP A 316 23.93 -8.76 -26.05
CA ASP A 316 22.78 -9.55 -25.61
C ASP A 316 22.83 -9.71 -24.09
N LEU A 317 21.74 -9.36 -23.41
CA LEU A 317 21.64 -9.33 -21.95
C LEU A 317 20.47 -10.18 -21.44
N ASP A 318 20.68 -10.79 -20.28
CA ASP A 318 19.66 -11.48 -19.50
C ASP A 318 19.37 -10.69 -18.22
N TYR A 319 18.10 -10.53 -17.90
CA TYR A 319 17.61 -9.89 -16.69
C TYR A 319 16.69 -10.86 -15.94
N SER A 320 16.83 -10.94 -14.62
CA SER A 320 15.91 -11.68 -13.76
C SER A 320 15.67 -11.02 -12.42
N VAL A 321 14.49 -11.22 -11.85
CA VAL A 321 14.08 -10.76 -10.53
C VAL A 321 13.18 -11.81 -9.89
N GLU A 322 13.29 -12.00 -8.58
CA GLU A 322 12.41 -12.89 -7.82
C GLU A 322 11.37 -12.04 -7.08
N VAL A 323 10.09 -12.39 -7.19
CA VAL A 323 8.99 -11.69 -6.53
C VAL A 323 8.19 -12.68 -5.69
N TYR A 324 7.95 -12.29 -4.44
CA TYR A 324 7.22 -13.06 -3.45
C TYR A 324 6.05 -12.25 -2.90
N GLU A 325 4.98 -12.93 -2.50
CA GLU A 325 3.82 -12.38 -1.81
C GLU A 325 3.78 -12.92 -0.38
N TRP A 326 3.43 -12.06 0.57
CA TRP A 326 3.16 -12.47 1.94
C TRP A 326 1.72 -12.99 2.08
N SER A 327 1.57 -14.25 2.49
CA SER A 327 0.26 -14.90 2.71
C SER A 327 -0.30 -14.72 4.13
N GLY A 328 0.38 -13.94 4.98
CA GLY A 328 0.05 -13.76 6.40
C GLY A 328 0.91 -14.63 7.33
N THR A 329 1.46 -15.73 6.81
CA THR A 329 2.27 -16.69 7.57
C THR A 329 3.62 -16.97 6.93
N SER A 330 3.72 -16.95 5.60
CA SER A 330 4.96 -17.20 4.87
C SER A 330 5.04 -16.39 3.58
N TRP A 331 6.27 -16.23 3.09
CA TRP A 331 6.54 -15.69 1.76
C TRP A 331 6.34 -16.78 0.70
N GLU A 332 5.36 -16.59 -0.16
CA GLU A 332 5.01 -17.50 -1.25
C GLU A 332 5.41 -16.89 -2.60
N PRO A 333 5.78 -17.69 -3.61
CA PRO A 333 6.12 -17.16 -4.92
C PRO A 333 4.94 -16.43 -5.58
N TYR A 334 5.17 -15.18 -6.00
CA TYR A 334 4.15 -14.43 -6.74
C TYR A 334 4.12 -14.89 -8.20
N VAL A 335 2.92 -15.13 -8.72
CA VAL A 335 2.70 -15.58 -10.10
C VAL A 335 1.75 -14.63 -10.80
N ALA A 336 2.25 -13.98 -11.84
CA ALA A 336 1.52 -13.01 -12.65
C ALA A 336 2.13 -12.95 -14.06
N ASP A 337 1.33 -12.62 -15.07
CA ASP A 337 1.75 -12.64 -16.47
C ASP A 337 2.08 -11.24 -17.03
N ASP A 338 2.00 -10.21 -16.19
CA ASP A 338 1.94 -8.81 -16.56
C ASP A 338 3.08 -7.95 -16.00
N LEU A 339 4.09 -8.58 -15.37
CA LEU A 339 5.26 -7.90 -14.85
C LEU A 339 6.16 -7.45 -16.01
N GLN A 340 6.55 -6.18 -16.03
CA GLN A 340 7.35 -5.59 -17.10
C GLN A 340 8.66 -5.00 -16.60
N VAL A 341 9.71 -5.13 -17.41
CA VAL A 341 10.98 -4.42 -17.23
C VAL A 341 11.14 -3.36 -18.31
N GLN A 342 11.63 -2.21 -17.88
CA GLN A 342 11.99 -1.08 -18.71
C GLN A 342 13.51 -0.92 -18.72
N PHE A 343 14.11 -0.79 -19.90
CA PHE A 343 15.47 -0.30 -20.06
C PHE A 343 15.39 1.19 -20.38
N TYR A 344 15.60 2.00 -19.35
CA TYR A 344 15.21 3.41 -19.30
C TYR A 344 16.44 4.34 -19.29
N MET A 345 16.35 5.49 -19.95
CA MET A 345 17.34 6.57 -19.83
C MET A 345 16.64 7.93 -19.62
N MET A 346 16.01 8.46 -20.68
CA MET A 346 15.06 9.58 -20.62
C MET A 346 13.64 9.13 -20.97
N SER A 347 13.56 8.04 -21.74
CA SER A 347 12.35 7.31 -22.12
C SER A 347 12.66 5.81 -22.11
N PRO A 348 11.65 4.93 -22.04
CA PRO A 348 11.88 3.49 -22.15
C PRO A 348 12.28 3.13 -23.58
N TYR A 349 13.53 2.72 -23.78
CA TYR A 349 14.03 2.24 -25.08
C TYR A 349 13.60 0.79 -25.35
N VAL A 350 13.52 0.00 -24.28
CA VAL A 350 13.02 -1.37 -24.30
C VAL A 350 11.98 -1.48 -23.20
N LEU A 351 10.79 -1.95 -23.56
CA LEU A 351 9.75 -2.37 -22.64
C LEU A 351 9.44 -3.83 -22.97
N LYS A 352 9.68 -4.74 -22.02
CA LYS A 352 9.38 -6.16 -22.19
C LYS A 352 8.65 -6.72 -20.99
N THR A 353 7.63 -7.54 -21.27
CA THR A 353 7.00 -8.39 -20.27
C THR A 353 7.95 -9.53 -19.91
N LEU A 354 8.09 -9.79 -18.62
CA LEU A 354 8.93 -10.86 -18.07
C LEU A 354 8.20 -12.21 -18.20
N SER A 355 8.94 -13.25 -18.56
CA SER A 355 8.47 -14.63 -18.48
C SER A 355 8.64 -15.14 -17.04
N THR A 356 7.73 -15.99 -16.58
CA THR A 356 7.75 -16.57 -15.23
C THR A 356 8.01 -18.07 -15.28
N ASP A 357 8.71 -18.59 -14.27
CA ASP A 357 8.89 -20.03 -14.05
C ASP A 357 7.83 -20.63 -13.10
N HIS A 358 6.82 -19.83 -12.70
CA HIS A 358 5.82 -20.14 -11.69
C HIS A 358 6.38 -20.51 -10.31
N LYS A 359 7.67 -20.23 -10.06
CA LYS A 359 8.36 -20.38 -8.78
C LYS A 359 8.82 -19.03 -8.24
N GLY A 360 8.26 -17.95 -8.76
CA GLY A 360 8.50 -16.57 -8.34
C GLY A 360 9.65 -15.90 -9.07
N ARG A 361 10.35 -16.60 -9.99
CA ARG A 361 11.42 -16.01 -10.78
C ARG A 361 10.87 -15.50 -12.10
N TYR A 362 11.10 -14.21 -12.33
CA TYR A 362 10.77 -13.51 -13.55
C TYR A 362 12.04 -13.21 -14.33
N TYR A 363 12.03 -13.45 -15.63
CA TYR A 363 13.20 -13.27 -16.47
C TYR A 363 12.87 -12.83 -17.89
N THR A 364 13.83 -12.19 -18.54
CA THR A 364 13.76 -11.85 -19.97
C THR A 364 15.16 -11.67 -20.54
N SER A 365 15.26 -11.79 -21.86
CA SER A 365 16.48 -11.57 -22.61
C SER A 365 16.23 -10.53 -23.69
N PHE A 366 17.13 -9.55 -23.84
CA PHE A 366 17.04 -8.56 -24.90
C PHE A 366 18.40 -7.99 -25.29
N LYS A 367 18.42 -7.28 -26.43
CA LYS A 367 19.62 -6.63 -26.94
C LYS A 367 19.69 -5.20 -26.48
N VAL A 368 20.86 -4.77 -26.01
CA VAL A 368 21.12 -3.37 -25.64
C VAL A 368 20.94 -2.46 -26.87
N PRO A 369 20.20 -1.34 -26.76
CA PRO A 369 20.01 -0.40 -27.87
C PRO A 369 21.31 0.15 -28.47
N ASP A 370 21.22 0.67 -29.70
CA ASP A 370 22.35 1.33 -30.40
C ASP A 370 22.56 2.79 -29.95
N VAL A 371 22.40 3.03 -28.65
CA VAL A 371 22.59 4.34 -28.00
C VAL A 371 23.38 4.09 -26.73
N TYR A 372 24.48 4.83 -26.57
CA TYR A 372 25.32 4.77 -25.38
C TYR A 372 24.90 5.84 -24.37
N GLY A 373 25.19 5.61 -23.09
CA GLY A 373 24.74 6.47 -22.00
C GLY A 373 24.60 5.70 -20.70
N VAL A 374 23.95 6.32 -19.70
CA VAL A 374 23.62 5.67 -18.44
C VAL A 374 22.17 5.23 -18.50
N PHE A 375 21.95 3.92 -18.56
CA PHE A 375 20.62 3.33 -18.55
C PHE A 375 20.24 2.87 -17.14
N GLN A 376 18.97 2.54 -16.95
CA GLN A 376 18.45 1.96 -15.72
C GLN A 376 17.54 0.79 -16.08
N PHE A 377 17.74 -0.35 -15.43
CA PHE A 377 16.72 -1.38 -15.34
C PHE A 377 15.67 -0.89 -14.36
N LYS A 378 14.46 -0.65 -14.85
CA LYS A 378 13.36 -0.13 -14.07
C LYS A 378 12.20 -1.11 -14.10
N VAL A 379 11.74 -1.54 -12.94
CA VAL A 379 10.52 -2.36 -12.77
C VAL A 379 9.58 -1.58 -11.88
N GLU A 380 8.45 -1.15 -12.45
CA GLU A 380 7.37 -0.49 -11.74
C GLU A 380 6.14 -1.39 -11.81
N TYR A 381 5.70 -1.89 -10.66
CA TYR A 381 4.52 -2.72 -10.55
C TYR A 381 3.51 -2.07 -9.60
N GLN A 382 2.38 -1.66 -10.15
CA GLN A 382 1.28 -1.03 -9.41
C GLN A 382 -0.01 -1.75 -9.79
N ARG A 383 -0.54 -2.53 -8.84
CA ARG A 383 -1.79 -3.28 -9.00
C ARG A 383 -2.72 -3.01 -7.82
N LEU A 384 -4.02 -3.03 -8.09
CA LEU A 384 -5.06 -2.74 -7.11
C LEU A 384 -4.95 -3.69 -5.91
N GLY A 385 -4.71 -3.15 -4.72
CA GLY A 385 -4.60 -3.90 -3.47
C GLY A 385 -3.22 -4.48 -3.18
N TYR A 386 -2.29 -4.50 -4.13
CA TYR A 386 -0.91 -4.93 -3.89
C TYR A 386 0.00 -3.76 -3.51
N THR A 387 1.04 -4.02 -2.73
CA THR A 387 2.11 -3.02 -2.52
C THR A 387 2.76 -2.63 -3.84
N SER A 388 3.13 -1.36 -3.93
CA SER A 388 3.84 -0.84 -5.10
C SER A 388 5.29 -1.29 -5.06
N LEU A 389 5.75 -1.90 -6.15
CA LEU A 389 7.15 -2.26 -6.35
C LEU A 389 7.80 -1.24 -7.27
N SER A 390 8.88 -0.62 -6.81
CA SER A 390 9.73 0.27 -7.62
C SER A 390 11.18 -0.17 -7.47
N LEU A 391 11.70 -0.83 -8.49
CA LEU A 391 13.10 -1.25 -8.55
C LEU A 391 13.80 -0.44 -9.64
N SER A 392 14.95 0.13 -9.30
CA SER A 392 15.81 0.80 -10.28
C SER A 392 17.27 0.40 -10.05
N LYS A 393 17.92 -0.09 -11.09
CA LYS A 393 19.36 -0.39 -11.09
C LYS A 393 20.04 0.29 -12.27
N GLN A 394 20.94 1.22 -11.98
CA GLN A 394 21.66 1.97 -13.01
C GLN A 394 22.80 1.15 -13.61
N ILE A 395 22.99 1.26 -14.92
CA ILE A 395 24.07 0.60 -15.63
C ILE A 395 24.58 1.46 -16.81
N PRO A 396 25.90 1.68 -16.92
CA PRO A 396 26.46 2.36 -18.08
C PRO A 396 26.49 1.43 -19.30
N VAL A 397 26.19 2.02 -20.45
CA VAL A 397 26.33 1.41 -21.78
C VAL A 397 27.36 2.22 -22.56
N ARG A 398 28.44 1.56 -23.00
CA ARG A 398 29.51 2.17 -23.79
C ARG A 398 29.40 1.84 -25.28
N PRO A 399 29.97 2.68 -26.17
CA PRO A 399 30.16 2.31 -27.56
C PRO A 399 31.27 1.24 -27.71
N PHE A 400 31.43 0.75 -28.94
CA PHE A 400 32.56 -0.10 -29.32
C PHE A 400 33.89 0.60 -29.04
N ARG A 401 34.85 -0.13 -28.48
CA ARG A 401 36.24 0.31 -28.41
C ARG A 401 36.88 0.20 -29.79
N HIS A 402 37.96 0.96 -30.00
CA HIS A 402 38.74 0.93 -31.25
C HIS A 402 39.21 -0.47 -31.68
N ASN A 403 39.36 -1.42 -30.75
CA ASN A 403 39.77 -2.80 -31.01
C ASN A 403 38.60 -3.78 -31.20
N GLU A 404 37.36 -3.34 -31.08
CA GLU A 404 36.15 -4.17 -31.16
C GLU A 404 35.41 -4.02 -32.49
N TYR A 405 35.83 -3.08 -33.34
CA TYR A 405 35.30 -2.96 -34.69
C TYR A 405 35.74 -4.15 -35.56
N GLU A 406 34.87 -4.55 -36.47
CA GLU A 406 35.17 -5.57 -37.47
C GLU A 406 36.42 -5.17 -38.28
N ARG A 407 37.34 -6.12 -38.43
CA ARG A 407 38.58 -5.95 -39.19
C ARG A 407 38.56 -6.90 -40.37
N PHE A 408 39.30 -6.54 -41.43
CA PHE A 408 39.40 -7.35 -42.65
C PHE A 408 38.06 -7.54 -43.37
N ILE A 409 37.24 -6.48 -43.39
CA ILE A 409 36.00 -6.45 -44.15
C ILE A 409 36.24 -6.77 -45.65
N PRO A 410 35.50 -7.74 -46.24
CA PRO A 410 35.67 -8.14 -47.64
C PRO A 410 35.51 -6.98 -48.64
N ALA A 411 34.62 -6.03 -48.33
CA ALA A 411 34.41 -4.83 -49.13
C ALA A 411 35.66 -3.94 -49.23
N ALA A 412 36.60 -4.04 -48.29
CA ALA A 412 37.83 -3.25 -48.28
C ALA A 412 39.06 -3.98 -48.85
N TYR A 413 38.91 -5.21 -49.36
CA TYR A 413 40.01 -5.95 -49.99
C TYR A 413 40.75 -5.18 -51.09
N PRO A 414 40.11 -4.37 -51.94
CA PRO A 414 40.83 -3.53 -52.91
C PRO A 414 41.83 -2.57 -52.26
N TYR A 415 41.48 -1.97 -51.11
CA TYR A 415 42.36 -1.02 -50.40
C TYR A 415 43.53 -1.72 -49.71
N TYR A 416 43.28 -2.89 -49.11
CA TYR A 416 44.35 -3.70 -48.52
C TYR A 416 45.35 -4.14 -49.59
N GLY A 417 44.85 -4.66 -50.72
CA GLY A 417 45.69 -5.07 -51.86
C GLY A 417 46.49 -3.91 -52.44
N ALA A 418 45.87 -2.74 -52.64
CA ALA A 418 46.56 -1.55 -53.12
C ALA A 418 47.69 -1.11 -52.19
N SER A 419 47.46 -1.15 -50.88
CA SER A 419 48.47 -0.76 -49.88
C SER A 419 49.69 -1.70 -49.90
N PHE A 420 49.46 -3.02 -49.94
CA PHE A 420 50.54 -3.98 -50.05
C PHE A 420 51.28 -3.92 -51.39
N SER A 421 50.56 -3.67 -52.48
CA SER A 421 51.16 -3.47 -53.81
C SER A 421 52.14 -2.30 -53.83
N MET A 422 51.76 -1.16 -53.24
CA MET A 422 52.64 0.01 -53.14
C MET A 422 53.91 -0.27 -52.33
N VAL A 423 53.80 -1.00 -51.22
CA VAL A 423 54.96 -1.38 -50.40
C VAL A 423 55.88 -2.33 -51.16
N MET A 424 55.33 -3.33 -51.85
CA MET A 424 56.12 -4.27 -52.67
C MET A 424 56.86 -3.55 -53.79
N PHE A 425 56.20 -2.58 -54.43
CA PHE A 425 56.82 -1.76 -55.45
C PHE A 425 57.95 -0.88 -54.90
N ASP A 426 57.74 -0.21 -53.75
CA ASP A 426 58.79 0.64 -53.13
C ASP A 426 60.01 -0.17 -52.67
N ILE A 427 59.80 -1.38 -52.13
CA ILE A 427 60.91 -2.28 -51.78
C ILE A 427 61.67 -2.71 -53.03
N GLY A 428 60.96 -3.16 -54.08
CA GLY A 428 61.58 -3.57 -55.34
C GLY A 428 62.22 -2.43 -56.14
N PHE A 429 61.89 -1.17 -55.83
CA PHE A 429 62.52 0.01 -56.44
C PHE A 429 63.78 0.46 -55.68
N ARG A 430 63.96 0.02 -54.43
CA ARG A 430 65.15 0.34 -53.60
C ARG A 430 66.27 -0.70 -53.71
N GLU A 431 65.99 -1.87 -54.27
CA GLU A 431 67.01 -2.81 -54.79
C GLU A 431 67.43 -2.40 -56.20
#